data_AF-A0A432EQ87-F1
#
_entry.id   AF-A0A432EQ87-F1
#
_cell.length_a   1.000
_cell.length_b   1.000
_cell.length_c   1.000
_cell.angle_alpha   90.00
_cell.angle_beta   90.00
_cell.angle_gamma   90.00
#
_symmetry.space_group_name_H-M   'P 1'
#
loop_
_entity.id
_entity.type
_entity.pdbx_description
1 polymer ?
#
loop_
_entity_poly.entity_id
_entity_poly.type
_entity_poly.pdbx_seq_one_letter_code
_entity_poly.pdbx_strand_id
1 'polypeptide(L)'
;MTPRGRIGVVAPSYAEYVRCWEKAGHDVIQMAFDQLEDSLQGLDGLILANPNNPDGRWIETQALNDLAETLARQKAWLLVDEAFVDSRPRYSLLNDALPANVMVLRSVGKFFGLAGVRLGFVFADAAVRSLLARRMGPWAVSGVARWAGKQALNDSRWQQQTRRKLPRQIDRLTALLQQAGLTVTGGTDLFVYCQTPEAAIIHEILAQRGILVCRFEQPAALRFGLPPESGWKKLQEAMNKIPAGITLR
;
A
#
# COMPACT_ATOMS: atom_id res chain seq x y z
N MET A 1 13.24 21.55 12.55
CA MET A 1 13.06 20.77 11.31
C MET A 1 14.19 19.76 11.24
N THR A 2 13.96 18.56 10.72
CA THR A 2 15.06 17.66 10.36
C THR A 2 15.95 18.36 9.33
N PRO A 3 17.29 18.21 9.40
CA PRO A 3 18.17 18.71 8.35
C PRO A 3 17.76 18.15 6.98
N ARG A 4 18.08 18.89 5.91
CA ARG A 4 17.95 18.36 4.54
C ARG A 4 18.78 17.08 4.45
N GLY A 5 18.18 16.05 3.85
CA GLY A 5 18.81 14.75 3.66
C GLY A 5 18.36 14.10 2.35
N ARG A 6 19.09 13.08 1.93
CA ARG A 6 18.88 12.31 0.70
C ARG A 6 18.02 11.09 1.00
N ILE A 7 16.79 11.07 0.49
CA ILE A 7 15.76 10.09 0.83
C ILE A 7 15.44 9.22 -0.38
N GLY A 8 15.70 7.91 -0.24
CA GLY A 8 15.28 6.92 -1.21
C GLY A 8 13.79 6.62 -1.06
N VAL A 9 13.07 6.53 -2.18
CA VAL A 9 11.69 6.06 -2.23
C VAL A 9 11.59 4.94 -3.26
N VAL A 10 11.22 3.74 -2.82
CA VAL A 10 10.96 2.64 -3.74
C VAL A 10 9.76 2.98 -4.63
N ALA A 11 9.95 2.88 -5.93
CA ALA A 11 8.98 3.23 -6.96
C ALA A 11 8.80 2.08 -7.97
N PRO A 12 7.64 1.97 -8.65
CA PRO A 12 6.43 2.77 -8.42
C PRO A 12 5.79 2.46 -7.06
N SER A 13 5.35 3.50 -6.35
CA SER A 13 4.67 3.36 -5.06
C SER A 13 3.63 4.47 -4.82
N TYR A 14 3.18 4.64 -3.57
CA TYR A 14 2.21 5.67 -3.20
C TYR A 14 2.79 7.08 -3.41
N ALA A 15 2.18 7.85 -4.31
CA ALA A 15 2.68 9.16 -4.76
C ALA A 15 2.90 10.19 -3.64
N GLU A 16 2.24 10.02 -2.50
CA GLU A 16 2.40 10.93 -1.37
C GLU A 16 3.80 10.89 -0.74
N TYR A 17 4.54 9.79 -0.84
CA TYR A 17 5.88 9.72 -0.24
C TYR A 17 6.80 10.77 -0.86
N VAL A 18 6.98 10.74 -2.18
CA VAL A 18 7.83 11.69 -2.90
C VAL A 18 7.37 13.13 -2.61
N ARG A 19 6.07 13.39 -2.80
CA ARG A 19 5.49 14.72 -2.61
C ARG A 19 5.71 15.29 -1.20
N CYS A 20 5.50 14.48 -0.16
CA CYS A 20 5.62 14.94 1.23
C CYS A 20 7.07 15.25 1.60
N TRP A 21 8.02 14.44 1.15
CA TRP A 21 9.43 14.59 1.49
C TRP A 21 10.11 15.70 0.69
N GLU A 22 9.79 15.87 -0.59
CA GLU A 22 10.21 17.03 -1.38
C GLU A 22 9.68 18.34 -0.78
N LYS A 23 8.39 18.38 -0.41
CA LYS A 23 7.79 19.55 0.25
C LYS A 23 8.44 19.88 1.59
N ALA A 24 8.99 18.88 2.28
CA ALA A 24 9.74 19.06 3.51
C ALA A 24 11.19 19.53 3.29
N GLY A 25 11.63 19.67 2.03
CA GLY A 25 12.95 20.21 1.65
C GLY A 25 14.04 19.15 1.50
N HIS A 26 13.68 17.87 1.40
CA HIS A 26 14.63 16.78 1.19
C HIS A 26 14.97 16.56 -0.29
N ASP A 27 16.13 15.97 -0.54
CA ASP A 27 16.50 15.47 -1.87
C ASP A 27 15.93 14.05 -2.03
N VAL A 28 14.94 13.86 -2.89
CA VAL A 28 14.22 12.58 -3.02
C VAL A 28 14.66 11.85 -4.28
N ILE A 29 15.04 10.59 -4.12
CA ILE A 29 15.46 9.72 -5.22
C ILE A 29 14.49 8.56 -5.31
N GLN A 30 13.83 8.44 -6.45
CA GLN A 30 12.99 7.28 -6.75
C GLN A 30 13.85 6.12 -7.24
N MET A 31 13.61 4.93 -6.71
CA MET A 31 14.46 3.76 -6.91
C MET A 31 13.59 2.56 -7.30
N ALA A 32 14.01 1.81 -8.31
CA ALA A 32 13.36 0.55 -8.63
C ALA A 32 13.72 -0.50 -7.55
N PHE A 33 12.77 -1.37 -7.22
CA PHE A 33 12.96 -2.35 -6.13
C PHE A 33 14.06 -3.38 -6.44
N ASP A 34 14.19 -3.79 -7.69
CA ASP A 34 15.23 -4.71 -8.17
C ASP A 34 16.64 -4.11 -8.18
N GLN A 35 16.76 -2.78 -8.06
CA GLN A 35 18.03 -2.05 -8.00
C GLN A 35 18.34 -1.52 -6.60
N LEU A 36 17.57 -1.96 -5.60
CA LEU A 36 17.59 -1.36 -4.27
C LEU A 36 18.96 -1.51 -3.62
N GLU A 37 19.51 -2.72 -3.59
CA GLU A 37 20.77 -3.05 -2.90
C GLU A 37 21.94 -2.21 -3.40
N ASP A 38 22.05 -2.02 -4.72
CA ASP A 38 23.13 -1.25 -5.36
C ASP A 38 23.03 0.27 -5.11
N SER A 39 21.85 0.74 -4.69
CA SER A 39 21.53 2.17 -4.67
C SER A 39 21.32 2.74 -3.26
N LEU A 40 21.60 1.96 -2.20
CA LEU A 40 21.44 2.39 -0.80
C LEU A 40 22.48 3.39 -0.33
N GLN A 41 23.66 3.41 -0.97
CA GLN A 41 24.80 4.15 -0.47
C GLN A 41 24.54 5.67 -0.44
N GLY A 42 24.81 6.27 0.73
CA GLY A 42 24.69 7.71 0.93
C GLY A 42 23.25 8.22 1.05
N LEU A 43 22.28 7.33 1.29
CA LEU A 43 20.94 7.73 1.72
C LEU A 43 20.93 8.03 3.22
N ASP A 44 20.17 9.04 3.63
CA ASP A 44 19.84 9.32 5.04
C ASP A 44 18.58 8.55 5.49
N GLY A 45 17.76 8.11 4.53
CA GLY A 45 16.56 7.33 4.79
C GLY A 45 16.01 6.64 3.56
N LEU A 46 15.27 5.56 3.76
CA LEU A 46 14.59 4.80 2.72
C LEU A 46 13.11 4.61 3.08
N ILE A 47 12.24 4.76 2.08
CA ILE A 47 10.80 4.57 2.21
C ILE A 47 10.34 3.50 1.24
N LEU A 48 9.57 2.54 1.74
CA LEU A 48 8.86 1.56 0.91
C LEU A 48 7.53 1.18 1.55
N ALA A 49 6.62 0.62 0.75
CA ALA A 49 5.39 0.02 1.25
C ALA A 49 5.48 -1.51 1.17
N ASN A 50 4.99 -2.20 2.20
CA ASN A 50 4.90 -3.66 2.24
C ASN A 50 3.55 -4.14 2.82
N PRO A 51 2.65 -4.71 1.99
CA PRO A 51 2.80 -4.87 0.56
C PRO A 51 2.70 -3.53 -0.19
N ASN A 52 3.35 -3.48 -1.35
CA ASN A 52 3.45 -2.26 -2.13
C ASN A 52 2.11 -1.89 -2.80
N ASN A 53 1.92 -0.58 -3.01
CA ASN A 53 0.84 -0.02 -3.81
C ASN A 53 1.48 0.79 -4.93
N PRO A 54 1.39 0.36 -6.21
CA PRO A 54 0.18 -0.29 -6.74
C PRO A 54 0.28 -1.77 -7.08
N ASP A 55 1.47 -2.34 -7.21
CA ASP A 55 1.68 -3.70 -7.75
C ASP A 55 1.32 -4.84 -6.77
N GLY A 56 1.17 -4.54 -5.47
CA GLY A 56 0.87 -5.54 -4.46
C GLY A 56 2.04 -6.43 -4.06
N ARG A 57 3.28 -6.09 -4.45
CA ARG A 57 4.47 -6.87 -4.10
C ARG A 57 4.60 -6.99 -2.59
N TRP A 58 4.82 -8.22 -2.11
CA TRP A 58 5.17 -8.53 -0.73
C TRP A 58 6.68 -8.74 -0.62
N ILE A 59 7.26 -8.26 0.47
CA ILE A 59 8.66 -8.45 0.85
C ILE A 59 8.66 -9.25 2.15
N GLU A 60 9.44 -10.33 2.19
CA GLU A 60 9.60 -11.14 3.41
C GLU A 60 10.24 -10.29 4.53
N THR A 61 9.84 -10.54 5.78
CA THR A 61 10.32 -9.78 6.93
C THR A 61 11.84 -9.84 7.08
N GLN A 62 12.45 -10.99 6.76
CA GLN A 62 13.91 -11.14 6.79
C GLN A 62 14.61 -10.16 5.85
N ALA A 63 14.16 -10.02 4.60
CA ALA A 63 14.75 -9.09 3.64
C ALA A 63 14.60 -7.62 4.09
N LEU A 64 13.48 -7.28 4.75
CA LEU A 64 13.30 -5.94 5.34
C LEU A 64 14.24 -5.71 6.54
N ASN A 65 14.50 -6.74 7.35
CA ASN A 65 15.47 -6.67 8.44
C ASN A 65 16.91 -6.50 7.91
N ASP A 66 17.30 -7.26 6.89
CA ASP A 66 18.62 -7.15 6.25
C ASP A 66 18.86 -5.75 5.66
N LEU A 67 17.81 -5.17 5.07
CA LEU A 67 17.79 -3.80 4.58
C LEU A 67 17.93 -2.78 5.73
N ALA A 68 17.20 -2.99 6.83
CA ALA A 68 17.28 -2.13 8.02
C ALA A 68 18.68 -2.15 8.64
N GLU A 69 19.34 -3.31 8.70
CA GLU A 69 20.72 -3.44 9.18
C GLU A 69 21.71 -2.71 8.28
N THR A 70 21.55 -2.85 6.96
CA THR A 70 22.41 -2.18 5.97
C THR A 70 22.30 -0.66 6.11
N LEU A 71 21.08 -0.13 6.24
CA LEU A 71 20.84 1.29 6.49
C LEU A 71 21.40 1.73 7.85
N ALA A 72 21.29 0.91 8.89
CA ALA A 72 21.82 1.22 10.22
C ALA A 72 23.34 1.43 10.20
N ARG A 73 24.10 0.61 9.45
CA ARG A 73 25.56 0.73 9.32
C ARG A 73 26.01 2.09 8.77
N GLN A 74 25.16 2.75 7.98
CA GLN A 74 25.39 4.09 7.44
C GLN A 74 24.61 5.20 8.17
N LYS A 75 24.04 4.91 9.36
CA LYS A 75 23.22 5.84 10.17
C LYS A 75 21.94 6.33 9.46
N ALA A 76 21.42 5.55 8.52
CA ALA A 76 20.17 5.80 7.82
C ALA A 76 19.00 5.06 8.46
N TRP A 77 17.79 5.58 8.26
CA TRP A 77 16.55 4.97 8.75
C TRP A 77 15.76 4.28 7.64
N LEU A 78 14.89 3.34 8.03
CA LEU A 78 13.93 2.67 7.15
C LEU A 78 12.50 3.01 7.59
N LEU A 79 11.67 3.48 6.67
CA LEU A 79 10.23 3.67 6.87
C LEU A 79 9.47 2.66 6.01
N VAL A 80 8.78 1.72 6.66
CA VAL A 80 7.94 0.72 5.99
C VAL A 80 6.46 1.07 6.20
N ASP A 81 5.75 1.33 5.11
CA ASP A 81 4.29 1.48 5.13
C ASP A 81 3.60 0.13 5.03
N GLU A 82 3.03 -0.32 6.14
CA GLU A 82 2.31 -1.59 6.28
C GLU A 82 0.79 -1.40 6.18
N ALA A 83 0.29 -0.38 5.46
CA ALA A 83 -1.14 -0.07 5.36
C ALA A 83 -2.03 -1.25 4.90
N PHE A 84 -1.47 -2.23 4.19
CA PHE A 84 -2.19 -3.40 3.67
C PHE A 84 -1.80 -4.73 4.35
N VAL A 85 -0.87 -4.73 5.31
CA VAL A 85 -0.28 -5.97 5.85
C VAL A 85 -1.28 -6.80 6.68
N ASP A 86 -2.33 -6.17 7.22
CA ASP A 86 -3.26 -6.81 8.17
C ASP A 86 -4.03 -8.02 7.60
N SER A 87 -4.08 -8.19 6.28
CA SER A 87 -4.60 -9.41 5.65
C SER A 87 -3.67 -10.62 5.82
N ARG A 88 -2.36 -10.39 5.91
CA ARG A 88 -1.32 -11.41 6.14
C ARG A 88 -0.33 -10.94 7.21
N PRO A 89 -0.70 -10.97 8.50
CA PRO A 89 0.13 -10.42 9.59
C PRO A 89 1.55 -10.99 9.66
N ARG A 90 1.81 -12.19 9.13
CA ARG A 90 3.15 -12.79 9.09
C ARG A 90 4.21 -11.91 8.40
N TYR A 91 3.80 -11.03 7.48
CA TYR A 91 4.68 -10.12 6.76
C TYR A 91 4.99 -8.81 7.51
N SER A 92 4.43 -8.65 8.71
CA SER A 92 4.63 -7.45 9.53
C SER A 92 5.97 -7.51 10.26
N LEU A 93 6.75 -6.44 10.18
CA LEU A 93 7.95 -6.21 11.01
C LEU A 93 7.60 -6.12 12.50
N LEU A 94 6.36 -5.79 12.84
CA LEU A 94 5.89 -5.70 14.23
C LEU A 94 5.66 -7.04 14.93
N ASN A 95 5.94 -8.17 14.26
CA ASN A 95 5.90 -9.48 14.91
C ASN A 95 7.10 -9.70 15.84
N ASP A 96 8.19 -8.97 15.62
CA ASP A 96 9.43 -9.03 16.38
C ASP A 96 9.79 -7.66 16.98
N ALA A 97 10.89 -7.60 17.72
CA ALA A 97 11.42 -6.34 18.25
C ALA A 97 11.85 -5.42 17.09
N LEU A 98 11.25 -4.25 17.01
CA LEU A 98 11.54 -3.29 15.94
C LEU A 98 12.92 -2.63 16.17
N PRO A 99 13.84 -2.64 15.18
CA PRO A 99 15.12 -1.94 15.30
C PRO A 99 14.93 -0.43 15.45
N ALA A 100 15.85 0.24 16.16
CA ALA A 100 15.73 1.65 16.51
C ALA A 100 15.70 2.61 15.31
N ASN A 101 16.32 2.23 14.18
CA ASN A 101 16.33 2.99 12.93
C ASN A 101 15.13 2.67 12.02
N VAL A 102 14.21 1.80 12.45
CA VAL A 102 13.03 1.41 11.66
C VAL A 102 11.79 2.12 12.20
N MET A 103 10.98 2.58 11.26
CA MET A 103 9.65 3.13 11.49
C MET A 103 8.65 2.34 10.66
N VAL A 104 7.50 2.02 11.24
CA VAL A 104 6.41 1.31 10.55
C VAL A 104 5.13 2.13 10.61
N LEU A 105 4.48 2.34 9.46
CA LEU A 105 3.17 2.97 9.37
C LEU A 105 2.08 1.90 9.30
N ARG A 106 0.97 2.12 10.02
CA ARG A 106 -0.22 1.28 9.97
C ARG A 106 -1.47 2.10 9.71
N SER A 107 -2.51 1.47 9.17
CA SER A 107 -3.77 2.13 8.83
C SER A 107 -4.98 1.25 9.14
N VAL A 108 -6.03 1.81 9.73
CA VAL A 108 -7.34 1.13 9.80
C VAL A 108 -8.16 1.32 8.51
N GLY A 109 -7.65 2.09 7.55
CA GLY A 109 -8.40 2.48 6.37
C GLY A 109 -8.56 1.40 5.32
N LYS A 110 -7.77 0.31 5.38
CA LYS A 110 -7.72 -0.74 4.38
C LYS A 110 -8.46 -1.99 4.87
N PHE A 111 -7.74 -2.92 5.48
CA PHE A 111 -8.27 -4.19 5.97
C PHE A 111 -9.52 -4.04 6.84
N PHE A 112 -9.57 -3.03 7.72
CA PHE A 112 -10.70 -2.81 8.62
C PHE A 112 -11.87 -2.03 7.99
N GLY A 113 -11.74 -1.53 6.76
CA GLY A 113 -12.81 -0.81 6.06
C GLY A 113 -13.12 0.59 6.62
N LEU A 114 -12.26 1.17 7.47
CA LEU A 114 -12.50 2.43 8.16
C LEU A 114 -11.78 3.63 7.51
N ALA A 115 -11.73 3.68 6.17
CA ALA A 115 -10.99 4.72 5.43
C ALA A 115 -11.41 6.15 5.82
N GLY A 116 -12.71 6.39 6.00
CA GLY A 116 -13.28 7.69 6.35
C GLY A 116 -12.99 8.15 7.78
N VAL A 117 -12.56 7.25 8.67
CA VAL A 117 -12.30 7.56 10.09
C VAL A 117 -11.00 8.34 10.29
N ARG A 118 -10.10 8.30 9.30
CA ARG A 118 -8.82 9.04 9.30
C ARG A 118 -7.92 8.70 10.50
N LEU A 119 -7.74 7.41 10.76
CA LEU A 119 -6.86 6.90 11.81
C LEU A 119 -5.70 6.09 11.23
N GLY A 120 -4.48 6.42 11.67
CA GLY A 120 -3.25 5.68 11.37
C GLY A 120 -2.32 5.66 12.59
N PHE A 121 -1.28 4.84 12.51
CA PHE A 121 -0.32 4.64 13.59
C PHE A 121 1.09 4.67 13.06
N VAL A 122 2.02 5.02 13.94
CA VAL A 122 3.46 4.91 13.70
C VAL A 122 4.07 4.11 14.85
N PHE A 123 4.84 3.10 14.50
CA PHE A 123 5.70 2.36 15.42
C PHE A 123 7.13 2.80 15.12
N ALA A 124 7.84 3.25 16.14
CA ALA A 124 9.18 3.80 16.01
C ALA A 124 9.85 3.86 17.39
N ASP A 125 11.14 4.12 17.39
CA ASP A 125 11.89 4.41 18.61
C ASP A 125 11.25 5.56 19.44
N ALA A 126 11.47 5.53 20.75
CA ALA A 126 10.93 6.52 21.69
C ALA A 126 11.25 7.97 21.28
N ALA A 127 12.47 8.26 20.80
CA ALA A 127 12.85 9.61 20.42
C ALA A 127 12.02 10.14 19.23
N VAL A 128 11.79 9.29 18.23
CA VAL A 128 10.94 9.61 17.07
C VAL A 128 9.49 9.82 17.50
N ARG A 129 8.96 8.92 18.33
CA ARG A 129 7.57 9.04 18.85
C ARG A 129 7.37 10.33 19.63
N SER A 130 8.31 10.72 20.50
CA SER A 130 8.23 11.98 21.24
C SER A 130 8.30 13.21 20.33
N LEU A 131 9.10 13.18 19.26
CA LEU A 131 9.14 14.26 18.28
C LEU A 131 7.80 14.40 17.55
N LEU A 132 7.24 13.27 17.08
CA LEU A 132 5.96 13.25 16.38
C LEU A 132 4.83 13.72 17.29
N ALA A 133 4.77 13.25 18.53
CA ALA A 133 3.76 13.66 19.51
C ALA A 133 3.76 15.17 19.75
N ARG A 134 4.95 15.78 19.93
CA ARG A 134 5.08 17.24 20.06
C ARG A 134 4.60 18.00 18.83
N ARG A 135 4.89 17.49 17.63
CA ARG A 135 4.51 18.14 16.37
C ARG A 135 3.02 18.01 16.05
N MET A 136 2.39 16.90 16.42
CA MET A 136 0.97 16.67 16.20
C MET A 136 0.08 17.39 17.24
N GLY A 137 0.59 17.61 18.45
CA GLY A 137 -0.14 18.24 19.54
C GLY A 137 -1.15 17.30 20.23
N PRO A 138 -1.84 17.78 21.28
CA PRO A 138 -2.63 16.94 22.19
C PRO A 138 -3.93 16.37 21.59
N TRP A 139 -4.45 16.96 20.50
CA TRP A 139 -5.77 16.62 19.93
C TRP A 139 -5.68 16.06 18.50
N ALA A 140 -4.59 15.36 18.20
CA ALA A 140 -4.29 14.86 16.85
C ALA A 140 -5.29 13.81 16.32
N VAL A 141 -6.08 13.18 17.20
CA VAL A 141 -7.02 12.11 16.84
C VAL A 141 -8.40 12.39 17.44
N SER A 142 -9.43 12.36 16.59
CA SER A 142 -10.82 12.60 17.02
C SER A 142 -11.34 11.51 17.95
N GLY A 143 -12.31 11.86 18.81
CA GLY A 143 -12.97 10.89 19.70
C GLY A 143 -13.64 9.75 18.94
N VAL A 144 -14.29 10.07 17.81
CA VAL A 144 -14.90 9.08 16.90
C VAL A 144 -13.84 8.12 16.35
N ALA A 145 -12.68 8.64 15.94
CA ALA A 145 -11.60 7.81 15.44
C ALA A 145 -11.05 6.86 16.50
N ARG A 146 -10.84 7.36 17.71
CA ARG A 146 -10.40 6.52 18.85
C ARG A 146 -11.42 5.43 19.17
N TRP A 147 -12.71 5.76 19.19
CA TRP A 147 -13.77 4.80 19.48
C TRP A 147 -13.85 3.71 18.40
N ALA A 148 -13.97 4.09 17.12
CA ALA A 148 -14.10 3.14 16.01
C ALA A 148 -12.84 2.27 15.87
N GLY A 149 -11.65 2.88 15.98
CA GLY A 149 -10.38 2.16 15.96
C GLY A 149 -10.27 1.13 17.09
N LYS A 150 -10.67 1.49 18.31
CA LYS A 150 -10.68 0.56 19.46
C LYS A 150 -11.58 -0.65 19.20
N GLN A 151 -12.77 -0.45 18.65
CA GLN A 151 -13.69 -1.57 18.35
C GLN A 151 -13.08 -2.50 17.29
N ALA A 152 -12.59 -1.94 16.17
CA ALA A 152 -12.04 -2.71 15.07
C ALA A 152 -10.78 -3.50 15.46
N LEU A 153 -9.87 -2.88 16.23
CA LEU A 153 -8.62 -3.51 16.67
C LEU A 153 -8.85 -4.62 17.71
N ASN A 154 -9.89 -4.52 18.53
CA ASN A 154 -10.20 -5.54 19.55
C ASN A 154 -11.03 -6.71 19.00
N ASP A 155 -11.72 -6.56 17.86
CA ASP A 155 -12.53 -7.63 17.27
C ASP A 155 -11.68 -8.67 16.52
N SER A 156 -10.93 -9.47 17.28
CA SER A 156 -10.06 -10.52 16.75
C SER A 156 -10.85 -11.58 15.96
N ARG A 157 -12.10 -11.84 16.32
CA ARG A 157 -12.96 -12.81 15.63
C ARG A 157 -13.29 -12.33 14.23
N TRP A 158 -13.71 -11.07 14.08
CA TRP A 158 -13.95 -10.47 12.77
C TRP A 158 -12.68 -10.48 11.93
N GLN A 159 -11.54 -10.09 12.49
CA GLN A 159 -10.26 -10.08 11.76
C GLN A 159 -9.91 -11.47 11.20
N GLN A 160 -10.04 -12.53 12.00
CA GLN A 160 -9.79 -13.90 11.56
C GLN A 160 -10.76 -14.34 10.46
N GLN A 161 -12.05 -13.99 10.57
CA GLN A 161 -13.04 -14.30 9.55
C GLN A 161 -12.75 -13.56 8.24
N THR A 162 -12.40 -12.27 8.31
CA THR A 162 -12.04 -11.45 7.14
C THR A 162 -10.82 -12.02 6.44
N ARG A 163 -9.74 -12.37 7.17
CA ARG A 163 -8.55 -13.02 6.58
C ARG A 163 -8.86 -14.33 5.85
N ARG A 164 -9.86 -15.10 6.30
CA ARG A 164 -10.31 -16.33 5.62
C ARG A 164 -11.17 -16.07 4.39
N LYS A 165 -11.90 -14.94 4.36
CA LYS A 165 -12.81 -14.57 3.27
C LYS A 165 -12.07 -13.90 2.10
N LEU A 166 -11.14 -12.99 2.40
CA LEU A 166 -10.48 -12.15 1.40
C LEU A 166 -9.81 -12.95 0.26
N PRO A 167 -9.06 -14.03 0.51
CA PRO A 167 -8.45 -14.82 -0.57
C PRO A 167 -9.49 -15.33 -1.58
N ARG A 168 -10.63 -15.85 -1.09
CA ARG A 168 -11.71 -16.35 -1.97
C ARG A 168 -12.33 -15.25 -2.82
N GLN A 169 -12.42 -14.03 -2.27
CA GLN A 169 -12.93 -12.88 -3.01
C GLN A 169 -11.94 -12.40 -4.07
N ILE A 170 -10.64 -12.45 -3.77
CA ILE A 170 -9.58 -12.13 -4.74
C ILE A 170 -9.50 -13.21 -5.83
N ASP A 171 -9.66 -14.48 -5.51
CA ASP A 171 -9.73 -15.56 -6.50
C ASP A 171 -10.92 -15.34 -7.44
N ARG A 172 -12.10 -14.99 -6.90
CA ARG A 172 -13.29 -14.64 -7.70
C ARG A 172 -13.04 -13.43 -8.60
N LEU A 173 -12.40 -12.38 -8.09
CA LEU A 173 -12.07 -11.20 -8.87
C LEU A 173 -11.07 -11.53 -9.98
N THR A 174 -10.01 -12.27 -9.64
CA THR A 174 -8.96 -12.71 -10.57
C THR A 174 -9.54 -13.52 -11.71
N ALA A 175 -10.37 -14.53 -11.40
CA ALA A 175 -11.04 -15.35 -12.40
C ALA A 175 -11.94 -14.52 -13.32
N LEU A 176 -12.71 -13.57 -12.77
CA LEU A 176 -13.58 -12.68 -13.55
C LEU A 176 -12.76 -11.81 -14.51
N LEU A 177 -11.67 -11.20 -14.04
CA LEU A 177 -10.80 -10.36 -14.88
C LEU A 177 -10.10 -11.18 -15.98
N GLN A 178 -9.61 -12.37 -15.65
CA GLN A 178 -8.97 -13.29 -16.60
C GLN A 178 -9.95 -13.79 -17.66
N GLN A 179 -11.19 -14.13 -17.29
CA GLN A 179 -12.25 -14.50 -18.24
C GLN A 179 -12.57 -13.36 -19.21
N ALA A 180 -12.37 -12.12 -18.80
CA ALA A 180 -12.54 -10.94 -19.65
C ALA A 180 -11.27 -10.57 -20.43
N GLY A 181 -10.23 -11.41 -20.42
CA GLY A 181 -9.01 -11.23 -21.20
C GLY A 181 -7.95 -10.34 -20.56
N LEU A 182 -8.10 -9.93 -19.30
CA LEU A 182 -7.05 -9.20 -18.60
C LEU A 182 -6.01 -10.14 -17.99
N THR A 183 -4.74 -9.79 -18.14
CA THR A 183 -3.65 -10.41 -17.39
C THR A 183 -3.53 -9.79 -16.01
N VAL A 184 -3.65 -10.61 -14.97
CA VAL A 184 -3.36 -10.22 -13.59
C VAL A 184 -1.85 -10.29 -13.37
N THR A 185 -1.22 -9.16 -13.06
CA THR A 185 0.24 -9.03 -12.92
C THR A 185 0.69 -8.75 -11.49
N GLY A 186 -0.26 -8.57 -10.56
CA GLY A 186 0.04 -8.38 -9.14
C GLY A 186 -1.23 -8.21 -8.30
N GLY A 187 -1.06 -7.87 -7.03
CA GLY A 187 -2.17 -7.65 -6.11
C GLY A 187 -1.88 -8.05 -4.66
N THR A 188 -2.89 -7.84 -3.83
CA THR A 188 -2.92 -8.24 -2.42
C THR A 188 -4.23 -8.95 -2.13
N ASP A 189 -4.50 -9.29 -0.86
CA ASP A 189 -5.83 -9.82 -0.51
C ASP A 189 -6.95 -8.77 -0.58
N LEU A 190 -6.63 -7.51 -0.93
CA LEU A 190 -7.57 -6.38 -0.96
C LEU A 190 -7.75 -5.76 -2.35
N PHE A 191 -6.87 -6.09 -3.30
CA PHE A 191 -6.96 -5.60 -4.67
C PHE A 191 -6.21 -6.48 -5.66
N VAL A 192 -6.56 -6.39 -6.94
CA VAL A 192 -5.85 -7.01 -8.07
C VAL A 192 -5.25 -5.92 -8.95
N TYR A 193 -4.03 -6.15 -9.45
CA TYR A 193 -3.32 -5.25 -10.35
C TYR A 193 -3.15 -5.90 -11.74
N CYS A 194 -3.52 -5.16 -12.78
CA CYS A 194 -3.49 -5.60 -14.17
C CYS A 194 -2.74 -4.56 -15.01
N GLN A 195 -1.54 -4.90 -15.47
CA GLN A 195 -0.84 -4.11 -16.48
C GLN A 195 -1.43 -4.40 -17.86
N THR A 196 -1.75 -3.35 -18.60
CA THR A 196 -2.38 -3.44 -19.92
C THR A 196 -2.20 -2.11 -20.64
N PRO A 197 -1.77 -2.10 -21.92
CA PRO A 197 -1.72 -0.87 -22.70
C PRO A 197 -3.11 -0.24 -22.89
N GLU A 198 -4.18 -1.02 -22.78
CA GLU A 198 -5.58 -0.58 -22.87
C GLU A 198 -6.14 0.04 -21.57
N ALA A 199 -5.33 0.24 -20.53
CA ALA A 199 -5.77 0.71 -19.22
C ALA A 199 -6.67 1.95 -19.28
N ALA A 200 -6.35 2.92 -20.15
CA ALA A 200 -7.15 4.14 -20.32
C ALA A 200 -8.55 3.86 -20.87
N ILE A 201 -8.64 3.06 -21.93
CA ILE A 201 -9.91 2.72 -22.60
C ILE A 201 -10.78 1.90 -21.66
N ILE A 202 -10.20 0.88 -21.00
CA ILE A 202 -10.93 0.04 -20.06
C ILE A 202 -11.43 0.85 -18.87
N HIS A 203 -10.58 1.73 -18.31
CA HIS A 203 -11.00 2.63 -17.23
C HIS A 203 -12.20 3.49 -17.63
N GLU A 204 -12.20 4.07 -18.82
CA GLU A 204 -13.30 4.88 -19.31
C GLU A 204 -14.59 4.08 -19.50
N ILE A 205 -14.51 2.89 -20.11
CA ILE A 205 -15.65 1.97 -20.28
C ILE A 205 -16.28 1.62 -18.91
N LEU A 206 -15.46 1.32 -17.91
CA LEU A 206 -15.90 1.01 -16.55
C LEU A 206 -16.51 2.25 -15.86
N ALA A 207 -15.85 3.41 -15.98
CA ALA A 207 -16.31 4.66 -15.38
C ALA A 207 -17.67 5.11 -15.93
N GLN A 208 -17.91 5.00 -17.25
CA GLN A 208 -19.20 5.27 -17.88
C GLN A 208 -20.34 4.36 -17.37
N ARG A 209 -19.98 3.18 -16.82
CA ARG A 209 -20.92 2.26 -16.18
C ARG A 209 -21.02 2.48 -14.67
N GLY A 210 -20.37 3.51 -14.13
CA GLY A 210 -20.31 3.79 -12.70
C GLY A 210 -19.54 2.72 -11.92
N ILE A 211 -18.45 2.22 -12.50
CA ILE A 211 -17.46 1.35 -11.84
C ILE A 211 -16.14 2.11 -11.85
N LEU A 212 -15.72 2.57 -10.67
CA LEU A 212 -14.46 3.28 -10.53
C LEU A 212 -13.35 2.30 -10.15
N VAL A 213 -12.28 2.30 -10.94
CA VAL A 213 -11.04 1.56 -10.67
C VAL A 213 -9.87 2.54 -10.68
N CYS A 214 -8.74 2.20 -10.05
CA CYS A 214 -7.57 3.08 -10.12
C CYS A 214 -6.82 2.83 -11.41
N ARG A 215 -6.54 3.89 -12.18
CA ARG A 215 -5.69 3.85 -13.39
C ARG A 215 -4.30 4.39 -13.10
N PHE A 216 -3.29 3.78 -13.70
CA PHE A 216 -1.88 4.18 -13.68
C PHE A 216 -1.39 4.36 -15.11
N GLU A 217 -0.42 5.26 -15.30
CA GLU A 217 0.10 5.62 -16.64
C GLU A 217 1.47 5.00 -16.92
N GLN A 218 2.31 4.85 -15.89
CA GLN A 218 3.67 4.34 -16.03
C GLN A 218 3.95 3.28 -14.95
N PRO A 219 3.94 1.98 -15.33
CA PRO A 219 3.39 1.45 -16.58
C PRO A 219 1.85 1.59 -16.64
N ALA A 220 1.29 1.53 -17.84
CA ALA A 220 -0.15 1.55 -18.05
C ALA A 220 -0.80 0.35 -17.34
N ALA A 221 -1.67 0.64 -16.38
CA ALA A 221 -2.26 -0.40 -15.55
C ALA A 221 -3.58 0.02 -14.90
N LEU A 222 -4.31 -0.99 -14.44
CA LEU A 222 -5.51 -0.85 -13.63
C LEU A 222 -5.35 -1.60 -12.32
N ARG A 223 -5.87 -1.02 -11.25
CA ARG A 223 -6.01 -1.70 -9.96
C ARG A 223 -7.48 -1.76 -9.57
N PHE A 224 -7.95 -2.98 -9.37
CA PHE A 224 -9.31 -3.32 -9.00
C PHE A 224 -9.39 -3.61 -7.51
N GLY A 225 -10.21 -2.86 -6.77
CA GLY A 225 -10.58 -3.25 -5.41
C GLY A 225 -11.67 -4.33 -5.42
N LEU A 226 -11.87 -4.99 -4.28
CA LEU A 226 -12.98 -5.92 -4.12
C LEU A 226 -14.33 -5.18 -4.17
N PRO A 227 -15.28 -5.59 -5.04
CA PRO A 227 -16.61 -5.03 -5.03
C PRO A 227 -17.39 -5.50 -3.80
N PRO A 228 -18.40 -4.73 -3.32
CA PRO A 228 -19.39 -5.26 -2.40
C PRO A 228 -20.18 -6.40 -3.08
N GLU A 229 -20.91 -7.21 -2.31
CA GLU A 229 -21.60 -8.39 -2.88
C GLU A 229 -22.59 -8.01 -4.00
N SER A 230 -23.29 -6.87 -3.85
CA SER A 230 -24.19 -6.33 -4.87
C SER A 230 -23.47 -5.84 -6.14
N GLY A 231 -22.16 -5.62 -6.09
CA GLY A 231 -21.35 -5.08 -7.18
C GLY A 231 -20.82 -6.13 -8.16
N TRP A 232 -20.82 -7.41 -7.80
CA TRP A 232 -20.21 -8.46 -8.64
C TRP A 232 -20.86 -8.60 -10.00
N LYS A 233 -22.19 -8.67 -10.05
CA LYS A 233 -22.94 -8.81 -11.31
C LYS A 233 -22.67 -7.62 -12.24
N LYS A 234 -22.69 -6.41 -11.68
CA LYS A 234 -22.40 -5.17 -12.41
C LYS A 234 -20.98 -5.18 -13.00
N LEU A 235 -19.99 -5.60 -12.22
CA LEU A 235 -18.61 -5.74 -12.69
C LEU A 235 -18.51 -6.77 -13.82
N GLN A 236 -19.09 -7.95 -13.66
CA GLN A 236 -19.06 -8.99 -14.68
C GLN A 236 -19.69 -8.54 -16.01
N GLU A 237 -20.87 -7.92 -15.95
CA GLU A 237 -21.55 -7.39 -17.13
C GLU A 237 -20.76 -6.27 -17.83
N ALA A 238 -20.05 -5.44 -17.06
CA ALA A 238 -19.20 -4.40 -17.60
C ALA A 238 -17.95 -4.98 -18.28
N MET A 239 -17.33 -5.98 -17.65
CA MET A 239 -16.14 -6.66 -18.17
C MET A 239 -16.43 -7.42 -19.47
N ASN A 240 -17.61 -8.04 -19.60
CA ASN A 240 -18.04 -8.71 -20.85
C ASN A 240 -18.18 -7.75 -22.06
N LYS A 241 -18.23 -6.44 -21.81
CA LYS A 241 -18.32 -5.41 -22.86
C LYS A 241 -16.96 -4.80 -23.22
N ILE A 242 -15.88 -5.23 -22.57
CA ILE A 242 -14.53 -4.82 -22.95
C ILE A 242 -14.16 -5.60 -24.21
N PRO A 243 -13.81 -4.94 -25.32
CA PRO A 243 -13.41 -5.62 -26.54
C PRO A 243 -12.20 -6.52 -26.28
N ALA A 244 -12.28 -7.78 -26.70
CA ALA A 244 -11.11 -8.66 -26.69
C ALA A 244 -10.11 -8.18 -27.75
N GLY A 245 -8.86 -7.92 -27.34
CA GLY A 245 -7.77 -7.58 -28.25
C GLY A 245 -7.90 -6.20 -28.90
N ILE A 246 -7.95 -5.13 -28.11
CA ILE A 246 -7.77 -3.75 -28.62
C ILE A 246 -6.33 -3.62 -29.12
N THR A 247 -6.08 -4.07 -30.35
CA THR A 247 -4.87 -3.70 -31.06
C THR A 247 -5.05 -2.24 -31.43
N LEU A 248 -4.35 -1.34 -30.74
CA LEU A 248 -4.32 0.08 -31.09
C LEU A 248 -3.91 0.18 -32.57
N ARG A 249 -4.82 0.71 -33.41
CA ARG A 249 -4.48 1.17 -34.75
C ARG A 249 -3.70 2.47 -34.67
#